data_AF-R6MW73-F1
#
_entry.id   AF-R6MW73-F1
#
_cell.length_a   1.000
_cell.length_b   1.000
_cell.length_c   1.000
_cell.angle_alpha   90.00
_cell.angle_beta   90.00
_cell.angle_gamma   90.00
#
_symmetry.space_group_name_H-M   'P 1'
#
loop_
_entity.id
_entity.type
_entity.pdbx_description
1 polymer ?
#
loop_
_entity_poly.entity_id
_entity_poly.type
_entity_poly.pdbx_seq_one_letter_code
_entity_poly.pdbx_strand_id
1 'polypeptide(L)'
;MSTVKKIVNILLSLVLAVLLTVLAYAVSLQFTLFNDSFMLDNMNTCNYITEKKDEITSSLTDLGYASGLEEDFFNGLLDEIMIHEDTEKYIQDYYSGEGSVIDKTAFKQAFNTALDDYIEQKGISADSVSSENREYLIKEAAKIYKQSLELPFFGTLAGRFQNVKKLLPFVIAICAVLSALICVIFVLSTKWKHRAVRHIYYATAATFLTTLVLPIVILLSKKIETFNIASRATYMLFVSCANNIIMCVLACSLFFLIVSVALFLVYKQLYKKAVS
;
A
#
# COMPACT_ATOMS: atom_id res chain seq x y z
N MET A 1 -4.08 -48.80 -7.97
CA MET A 1 -4.71 -47.55 -7.45
C MET A 1 -5.97 -47.35 -8.27
N SER A 2 -7.15 -47.43 -7.65
CA SER A 2 -8.43 -47.28 -8.36
C SER A 2 -8.54 -45.90 -9.02
N THR A 3 -9.25 -45.80 -10.14
CA THR A 3 -9.46 -44.56 -10.90
C THR A 3 -9.99 -43.44 -9.99
N VAL A 4 -10.87 -43.78 -9.05
CA VAL A 4 -11.41 -42.87 -8.03
C VAL A 4 -10.32 -42.23 -7.17
N LYS A 5 -9.36 -43.00 -6.65
CA LYS A 5 -8.25 -42.46 -5.83
C LYS A 5 -7.34 -41.52 -6.62
N LYS A 6 -7.18 -41.75 -7.93
CA LYS A 6 -6.39 -40.85 -8.79
C LYS A 6 -7.10 -39.51 -8.99
N ILE A 7 -8.39 -39.53 -9.28
CA ILE A 7 -9.21 -38.33 -9.45
C ILE A 7 -9.21 -37.50 -8.16
N VAL A 8 -9.47 -38.13 -7.01
CA VAL A 8 -9.46 -37.46 -5.71
C VAL A 8 -8.12 -36.75 -5.44
N ASN A 9 -6.99 -37.41 -5.67
CA ASN A 9 -5.68 -36.79 -5.44
C ASN A 9 -5.38 -35.62 -6.39
N ILE A 10 -5.89 -35.65 -7.63
CA ILE A 10 -5.78 -34.54 -8.56
C ILE A 10 -6.62 -33.35 -8.06
N LEU A 11 -7.85 -33.60 -7.63
CA LEU A 11 -8.72 -32.57 -7.06
C LEU A 11 -8.12 -31.96 -5.80
N LEU A 12 -7.59 -32.77 -4.86
CA LEU A 12 -6.90 -32.23 -3.68
C LEU A 12 -5.68 -31.38 -4.05
N SER A 13 -4.95 -31.76 -5.12
CA SER A 13 -3.80 -30.98 -5.58
C SER A 13 -4.23 -29.64 -6.17
N LEU A 14 -5.37 -29.60 -6.85
CA LEU A 14 -5.96 -28.36 -7.35
C LEU A 14 -6.43 -27.46 -6.19
N VAL A 15 -7.13 -28.03 -5.20
CA VAL A 15 -7.57 -27.30 -4.01
C VAL A 15 -6.36 -26.73 -3.26
N LEU A 16 -5.29 -27.51 -3.10
CA LEU A 16 -4.05 -27.03 -2.50
C LEU A 16 -3.45 -25.86 -3.29
N ALA A 17 -3.40 -25.95 -4.62
CA ALA A 17 -2.88 -24.86 -5.46
C ALA A 17 -3.68 -23.56 -5.30
N VAL A 18 -5.02 -23.67 -5.22
CA VAL A 18 -5.92 -22.53 -4.97
C VAL A 18 -5.67 -21.93 -3.59
N LEU A 19 -5.61 -22.75 -2.54
CA LEU A 19 -5.35 -22.29 -1.17
C LEU A 19 -3.99 -21.57 -1.06
N LEU A 20 -2.94 -22.12 -1.66
CA LEU A 20 -1.61 -21.51 -1.66
C LEU A 20 -1.59 -20.21 -2.49
N THR A 21 -2.37 -20.12 -3.57
CA THR A 21 -2.51 -18.88 -4.36
C THR A 21 -3.20 -17.79 -3.55
N VAL A 22 -4.31 -18.11 -2.89
CA VAL A 22 -5.02 -17.18 -2.01
C VAL A 22 -4.11 -16.75 -0.86
N LEU A 23 -3.37 -17.68 -0.26
CA LEU A 23 -2.39 -17.40 0.79
C LEU A 23 -1.31 -16.42 0.30
N ALA A 24 -0.75 -16.63 -0.90
CA ALA A 24 0.28 -15.77 -1.47
C ALA A 24 -0.20 -14.31 -1.61
N TYR A 25 -1.39 -14.11 -2.18
CA TYR A 25 -1.98 -12.78 -2.31
C TYR A 25 -2.36 -12.18 -0.96
N ALA A 26 -2.94 -12.96 -0.05
CA ALA A 26 -3.31 -12.47 1.28
C ALA A 26 -2.09 -11.99 2.07
N VAL A 27 -1.00 -12.77 2.04
CA VAL A 27 0.28 -12.39 2.66
C VAL A 27 0.86 -11.14 2.01
N SER A 28 0.86 -11.07 0.67
CA SER A 28 1.35 -9.89 -0.06
C SER A 28 0.58 -8.63 0.34
N LEU A 29 -0.75 -8.71 0.41
CA LEU A 29 -1.62 -7.60 0.82
C LEU A 29 -1.37 -7.19 2.27
N GLN A 30 -1.14 -8.16 3.17
CA GLN A 30 -0.89 -7.92 4.58
C GLN A 30 0.41 -7.12 4.79
N PHE A 31 1.45 -7.42 4.02
CA PHE A 31 2.73 -6.72 4.11
C PHE A 31 2.76 -5.39 3.34
N THR A 32 1.82 -5.16 2.43
CA THR A 32 1.78 -3.98 1.57
C THR A 32 0.61 -3.07 1.94
N LEU A 33 -0.52 -3.15 1.23
CA LEU A 33 -1.67 -2.25 1.39
C LEU A 33 -2.21 -2.13 2.81
N PHE A 34 -2.15 -3.21 3.60
CA PHE A 34 -2.67 -3.24 4.97
C PHE A 34 -1.61 -2.98 6.06
N ASN A 35 -0.42 -2.55 5.65
CA ASN A 35 0.67 -2.11 6.51
C ASN A 35 0.92 -0.60 6.34
N ASP A 36 0.87 0.15 7.43
CA ASP A 36 1.14 1.60 7.43
C ASP A 36 2.60 1.89 7.09
N SER A 37 3.53 1.08 7.62
CA SER A 37 4.96 1.20 7.36
C SER A 37 5.25 1.12 5.86
N PHE A 38 4.54 0.25 5.13
CA PHE A 38 4.65 0.20 3.67
C PHE A 38 4.26 1.52 3.01
N MET A 39 3.15 2.13 3.43
CA MET A 39 2.71 3.42 2.87
C MET A 39 3.70 4.54 3.19
N LEU A 40 4.21 4.59 4.43
CA LEU A 40 5.19 5.57 4.87
C LEU A 40 6.53 5.41 4.13
N ASP A 41 7.00 4.17 3.93
CA ASP A 41 8.22 3.90 3.17
C ASP A 41 8.09 4.37 1.71
N ASN A 42 6.92 4.15 1.09
CA ASN A 42 6.67 4.63 -0.26
C ASN A 42 6.61 6.16 -0.32
N MET A 43 5.98 6.81 0.66
CA MET A 43 5.94 8.27 0.80
C MET A 43 7.36 8.87 0.89
N ASN A 44 8.22 8.26 1.71
CA ASN A 44 9.59 8.70 1.95
C ASN A 44 10.51 8.48 0.74
N THR A 45 10.15 7.57 -0.18
CA THR A 45 11.02 7.20 -1.32
C THR A 45 10.61 7.86 -2.64
N CYS A 46 9.37 8.36 -2.77
CA CYS A 46 8.86 8.90 -4.04
C CYS A 46 8.79 10.43 -4.10
N ASN A 47 9.61 11.16 -3.32
CA ASN A 47 9.61 12.63 -3.21
C ASN A 47 8.23 13.22 -2.90
N TYR A 48 7.36 12.46 -2.22
CA TYR A 48 5.97 12.86 -2.00
C TYR A 48 5.87 14.20 -1.26
N ILE A 49 6.66 14.37 -0.18
CA ILE A 49 6.59 15.54 0.69
C ILE A 49 7.02 16.82 -0.04
N THR A 50 8.10 16.76 -0.81
CA THR A 50 8.59 17.91 -1.60
C THR A 50 7.57 18.32 -2.67
N GLU A 51 7.07 17.37 -3.47
CA GLU A 51 6.05 17.69 -4.48
C GLU A 51 4.73 18.17 -3.84
N LYS A 52 4.38 17.63 -2.67
CA LYS A 52 3.20 18.05 -1.92
C LYS A 52 3.35 19.48 -1.39
N LYS A 53 4.54 19.84 -0.89
CA LYS A 53 4.86 21.20 -0.48
C LYS A 53 4.67 22.17 -1.63
N ASP A 54 5.20 21.86 -2.82
CA ASP A 54 5.07 22.73 -4.00
C ASP A 54 3.60 22.91 -4.41
N GLU A 55 2.81 21.84 -4.40
CA GLU A 55 1.36 21.89 -4.68
C GLU A 55 0.60 22.78 -3.69
N ILE A 56 0.89 22.65 -2.39
CA ILE A 56 0.26 23.46 -1.34
C ILE A 56 0.71 24.91 -1.47
N THR A 57 2.01 25.18 -1.65
CA THR A 57 2.54 26.54 -1.85
C THR A 57 1.87 27.23 -3.03
N SER A 58 1.72 26.54 -4.17
CA SER A 58 1.01 27.09 -5.34
C SER A 58 -0.45 27.43 -5.00
N SER A 59 -1.15 26.52 -4.32
CA SER A 59 -2.56 26.73 -3.94
C SER A 59 -2.73 27.87 -2.93
N LEU A 60 -1.77 28.03 -2.02
CA LEU A 60 -1.75 29.14 -1.05
C LEU A 60 -1.41 30.47 -1.73
N THR A 61 -0.52 30.46 -2.71
CA THR A 61 -0.17 31.66 -3.50
C THR A 61 -1.37 32.18 -4.27
N ASP A 62 -2.15 31.29 -4.90
CA ASP A 62 -3.40 31.65 -5.57
C ASP A 62 -4.41 32.32 -4.62
N LEU A 63 -4.54 31.80 -3.39
CA LEU A 63 -5.37 32.41 -2.34
C LEU A 63 -4.79 33.77 -1.89
N GLY A 64 -3.46 33.86 -1.81
CA GLY A 64 -2.71 35.05 -1.45
C GLY A 64 -2.94 36.22 -2.39
N TYR A 65 -2.93 35.97 -3.71
CA TYR A 65 -3.17 37.00 -4.71
C TYR A 65 -4.55 37.65 -4.57
N ALA A 66 -5.58 36.87 -4.24
CA ALA A 66 -6.91 37.42 -3.96
C ALA A 66 -6.93 38.35 -2.74
N SER A 67 -5.94 38.24 -1.86
CA SER A 67 -5.80 39.00 -0.62
C SER A 67 -4.70 40.06 -0.66
N GLY A 68 -4.02 40.23 -1.80
CA GLY A 68 -2.93 41.19 -1.99
C GLY A 68 -1.58 40.76 -1.40
N LEU A 69 -1.39 39.48 -1.10
CA LEU A 69 -0.08 38.94 -0.69
C LEU A 69 0.79 38.67 -1.92
N GLU A 70 2.05 39.06 -1.83
CA GLU A 70 3.07 38.75 -2.85
C GLU A 70 3.54 37.30 -2.72
N GLU A 71 4.05 36.73 -3.82
CA GLU A 71 4.54 35.34 -3.85
C GLU A 71 5.64 35.07 -2.81
N ASP A 72 6.50 36.06 -2.57
CA ASP A 72 7.58 35.98 -1.58
C ASP A 72 7.11 35.70 -0.15
N PHE A 73 5.85 36.02 0.18
CA PHE A 73 5.25 35.67 1.48
C PHE A 73 5.20 34.15 1.70
N PHE A 74 4.97 33.39 0.64
CA PHE A 74 4.78 31.93 0.72
C PHE A 74 6.11 31.18 0.74
N ASN A 75 7.21 31.86 0.42
CA ASN A 75 8.55 31.27 0.47
C ASN A 75 8.92 30.93 1.92
N GLY A 76 9.11 29.64 2.19
CA GLY A 76 9.49 29.16 3.52
C GLY A 76 8.33 29.07 4.52
N LEU A 77 7.09 29.41 4.12
CA LEU A 77 5.89 29.23 4.95
C LEU A 77 5.66 27.75 5.33
N LEU A 78 5.97 26.85 4.40
CA LEU A 78 5.83 25.41 4.58
C LEU A 78 7.18 24.74 4.79
N ASP A 79 7.29 24.07 5.94
CA ASP A 79 8.38 23.15 6.24
C ASP A 79 8.02 21.73 5.80
N GLU A 80 8.96 21.04 5.17
CA GLU A 80 8.80 19.64 4.78
C GLU A 80 8.62 18.75 6.02
N ILE A 81 9.27 19.08 7.14
CA ILE A 81 9.13 18.32 8.40
C ILE A 81 7.69 18.37 8.89
N MET A 82 7.07 19.55 8.94
CA MET A 82 5.67 19.70 9.36
C MET A 82 4.72 18.91 8.45
N ILE A 83 4.89 19.01 7.13
CA ILE A 83 4.08 18.26 6.17
C ILE A 83 4.25 16.76 6.35
N HIS A 84 5.48 16.31 6.60
CA HIS A 84 5.80 14.90 6.85
C HIS A 84 5.13 14.39 8.11
N GLU A 85 5.33 15.05 9.26
CA GLU A 85 4.76 14.65 10.54
C GLU A 85 3.22 14.63 10.50
N ASP A 86 2.58 15.66 9.93
CA ASP A 86 1.12 15.73 9.82
C ASP A 86 0.56 14.62 8.90
N THR A 87 1.25 14.34 7.79
CA THR A 87 0.84 13.28 6.85
C THR A 87 1.07 11.89 7.45
N GLU A 88 2.21 11.67 8.10
CA GLU A 88 2.53 10.41 8.77
C GLU A 88 1.50 10.09 9.84
N LYS A 89 1.21 11.07 10.71
CA LYS A 89 0.18 10.93 11.74
C LYS A 89 -1.18 10.62 11.14
N TYR A 90 -1.57 11.33 10.08
CA TYR A 90 -2.83 11.08 9.36
C TYR A 90 -2.91 9.64 8.83
N ILE A 91 -1.83 9.12 8.23
CA ILE A 91 -1.75 7.74 7.73
C ILE A 91 -1.85 6.75 8.91
N GLN A 92 -1.08 6.94 9.97
CA GLN A 92 -1.10 6.04 11.13
C GLN A 92 -2.49 5.99 11.78
N ASP A 93 -3.13 7.13 12.01
CA ASP A 93 -4.48 7.24 12.57
C ASP A 93 -5.52 6.56 11.64
N TYR A 94 -5.33 6.65 10.32
CA TYR A 94 -6.17 5.94 9.36
C TYR A 94 -6.03 4.41 9.49
N TYR A 95 -4.80 3.92 9.61
CA TYR A 95 -4.51 2.49 9.72
C TYR A 95 -4.88 1.91 11.09
N SER A 96 -4.77 2.67 12.17
CA SER A 96 -5.22 2.28 13.52
C SER A 96 -6.76 2.22 13.63
N GLY A 97 -7.46 3.03 12.83
CA GLY A 97 -8.91 3.14 12.85
C GLY A 97 -9.44 4.15 13.86
N GLU A 98 -8.56 5.00 14.41
CA GLU A 98 -8.90 6.02 15.41
C GLU A 98 -9.55 7.29 14.81
N GLY A 99 -9.71 7.33 13.49
CA GLY A 99 -10.28 8.48 12.77
C GLY A 99 -9.18 9.47 12.41
N SER A 100 -8.79 9.48 11.13
CA SER A 100 -7.71 10.31 10.64
C SER A 100 -8.15 11.77 10.48
N VAL A 101 -7.58 12.67 11.28
CA VAL A 101 -7.83 14.12 11.20
C VAL A 101 -6.48 14.84 11.14
N ILE A 102 -6.28 15.65 10.10
CA ILE A 102 -5.13 16.57 10.03
C ILE A 102 -5.30 17.67 11.07
N ASP A 103 -4.36 17.78 12.02
CA ASP A 103 -4.25 18.93 12.91
C ASP A 103 -3.73 20.14 12.11
N LYS A 104 -4.34 21.30 12.34
CA LYS A 104 -4.01 22.54 11.62
C LYS A 104 -3.38 23.57 12.54
N THR A 105 -3.16 23.22 13.81
CA THR A 105 -2.76 24.17 14.86
C THR A 105 -1.38 24.76 14.54
N ALA A 106 -0.39 23.90 14.26
CA ALA A 106 0.96 24.32 13.89
C ALA A 106 0.96 25.17 12.62
N PHE A 107 0.28 24.72 11.56
CA PHE A 107 0.15 25.47 10.31
C PHE A 107 -0.46 26.87 10.53
N LYS A 108 -1.57 26.96 11.28
CA LYS A 108 -2.21 28.25 11.58
C LYS A 108 -1.29 29.18 12.33
N GLN A 109 -0.52 28.67 13.28
CA GLN A 109 0.44 29.47 14.04
C GLN A 109 1.57 29.97 13.13
N ALA A 110 2.15 29.10 12.31
CA ALA A 110 3.19 29.47 11.33
C ALA A 110 2.69 30.53 10.34
N PHE A 111 1.48 30.35 9.79
CA PHE A 111 0.86 31.32 8.89
C PHE A 111 0.60 32.66 9.58
N ASN A 112 0.14 32.63 10.83
CA ASN A 112 -0.14 33.84 11.58
C ASN A 112 1.14 34.63 11.90
N THR A 113 2.23 33.94 12.26
CA THR A 113 3.54 34.55 12.45
C THR A 113 4.10 35.12 11.16
N ALA A 114 4.03 34.38 10.04
CA ALA A 114 4.47 34.90 8.74
C ALA A 114 3.71 36.17 8.33
N LEU A 115 2.41 36.26 8.65
CA LEU A 115 1.64 37.48 8.42
C LEU A 115 2.12 38.67 9.26
N ASP A 116 2.44 38.45 10.53
CA ASP A 116 2.98 39.50 11.41
C ASP A 116 4.31 40.02 10.86
N ASP A 117 5.23 39.11 10.50
CA ASP A 117 6.54 39.45 9.93
C ASP A 117 6.38 40.23 8.61
N TYR A 118 5.45 39.83 7.74
CA TYR A 118 5.18 40.50 6.46
C TYR A 118 4.62 41.91 6.65
N ILE A 119 3.69 42.11 7.58
CA ILE A 119 3.11 43.41 7.91
C ILE A 119 4.19 44.36 8.43
N GLU A 120 5.06 43.89 9.32
CA GLU A 120 6.18 44.66 9.86
C GLU A 120 7.20 45.02 8.75
N GLN A 121 7.60 44.04 7.93
CA GLN A 121 8.59 44.25 6.86
C GLN A 121 8.11 45.24 5.80
N LYS A 122 6.82 45.22 5.45
CA LYS A 122 6.23 46.13 4.45
C LYS A 122 5.80 47.48 5.04
N GLY A 123 5.95 47.68 6.36
CA GLY A 123 5.54 48.92 7.04
C GLY A 123 4.04 49.19 6.97
N ILE A 124 3.23 48.13 6.90
CA ILE A 124 1.77 48.24 6.85
C ILE A 124 1.25 48.58 8.25
N SER A 125 0.39 49.59 8.39
CA SER A 125 -0.20 49.92 9.69
C SER A 125 -1.09 48.77 10.17
N ALA A 126 -0.87 48.27 11.39
CA ALA A 126 -1.68 47.21 11.98
C ALA A 126 -3.18 47.56 12.01
N ASP A 127 -3.51 48.85 12.17
CA ASP A 127 -4.89 49.36 12.17
C ASP A 127 -5.59 49.27 10.80
N SER A 128 -4.82 49.11 9.72
CA SER A 128 -5.33 48.97 8.35
C SER A 128 -5.67 47.53 7.96
N VAL A 129 -5.25 46.56 8.78
CA VAL A 129 -5.50 45.13 8.55
C VAL A 129 -6.77 44.71 9.28
N SER A 130 -7.83 44.44 8.53
CA SER A 130 -9.07 43.91 9.10
C SER A 130 -8.82 42.56 9.78
N SER A 131 -9.17 42.46 11.07
CA SER A 131 -9.09 41.22 11.84
C SER A 131 -9.94 40.11 11.24
N GLU A 132 -11.11 40.45 10.69
CA GLU A 132 -12.02 39.50 10.02
C GLU A 132 -11.40 38.96 8.72
N ASN A 133 -10.77 39.82 7.92
CA ASN A 133 -10.12 39.40 6.67
C ASN A 133 -8.91 38.52 6.96
N ARG A 134 -8.13 38.86 8.00
CA ARG A 134 -7.00 38.05 8.48
C ARG A 134 -7.46 36.66 8.93
N GLU A 135 -8.50 36.60 9.76
CA GLU A 135 -9.03 35.32 10.24
C GLU A 135 -9.60 34.47 9.10
N TYR A 136 -10.31 35.10 8.15
CA TYR A 136 -10.81 34.43 6.96
C TYR A 136 -9.68 33.83 6.12
N LEU A 137 -8.63 34.59 5.86
CA LEU A 137 -7.47 34.14 5.09
C LEU A 137 -6.77 32.95 5.74
N ILE A 138 -6.50 33.04 7.05
CA ILE A 138 -5.89 31.93 7.82
C ILE A 138 -6.78 30.69 7.78
N LYS A 139 -8.11 30.86 7.85
CA LYS A 139 -9.06 29.75 7.82
C LYS A 139 -9.09 29.06 6.46
N GLU A 140 -9.12 29.80 5.35
CA GLU A 140 -9.08 29.22 4.01
C GLU A 140 -7.71 28.61 3.70
N ALA A 141 -6.60 29.26 4.09
CA ALA A 141 -5.26 28.68 3.97
C ALA A 141 -5.15 27.34 4.72
N ALA A 142 -5.65 27.29 5.95
CA ALA A 142 -5.65 26.06 6.75
C ALA A 142 -6.56 24.97 6.16
N LYS A 143 -7.62 25.37 5.44
CA LYS A 143 -8.49 24.43 4.72
C LYS A 143 -7.77 23.85 3.49
N ILE A 144 -7.08 24.68 2.72
CA ILE A 144 -6.24 24.24 1.59
C ILE A 144 -5.17 23.26 2.08
N TYR A 145 -4.46 23.62 3.15
CA TYR A 145 -3.45 22.75 3.78
C TYR A 145 -4.03 21.37 4.10
N LYS A 146 -5.11 21.32 4.89
CA LYS A 146 -5.76 20.06 5.27
C LYS A 146 -6.25 19.25 4.06
N GLN A 147 -6.96 19.88 3.12
CA GLN A 147 -7.51 19.18 1.96
C GLN A 147 -6.42 18.62 1.04
N SER A 148 -5.26 19.25 1.01
CA SER A 148 -4.13 18.80 0.19
C SER A 148 -3.41 17.59 0.77
N LEU A 149 -3.38 17.47 2.11
CA LEU A 149 -2.78 16.33 2.82
C LEU A 149 -3.71 15.11 2.89
N GLU A 150 -5.04 15.31 2.82
CA GLU A 150 -5.99 14.22 2.80
C GLU A 150 -5.87 13.38 1.51
N LEU A 151 -5.67 12.07 1.67
CA LEU A 151 -5.55 11.17 0.53
C LEU A 151 -6.94 10.86 -0.08
N PRO A 152 -7.16 11.07 -1.40
CA PRO A 152 -8.49 11.03 -2.04
C PRO A 152 -9.28 9.73 -1.85
N PHE A 153 -8.63 8.60 -1.57
CA PHE A 153 -9.27 7.29 -1.45
C PHE A 153 -9.53 6.86 0.00
N PHE A 154 -8.88 7.49 0.97
CA PHE A 154 -8.92 7.06 2.36
C PHE A 154 -10.33 7.24 2.94
N GLY A 155 -10.95 8.40 2.69
CA GLY A 155 -12.30 8.70 3.17
C GLY A 155 -13.38 7.73 2.66
N THR A 156 -13.34 7.33 1.38
CA THR A 156 -14.34 6.42 0.80
C THR A 156 -14.15 4.96 1.24
N LEU A 157 -12.91 4.55 1.52
CA LEU A 157 -12.57 3.16 1.80
C LEU A 157 -12.47 2.83 3.30
N ALA A 158 -12.42 3.82 4.18
CA ALA A 158 -12.14 3.67 5.62
C ALA A 158 -12.91 2.50 6.28
N GLY A 159 -14.23 2.46 6.13
CA GLY A 159 -15.07 1.43 6.75
C GLY A 159 -14.81 0.01 6.21
N ARG A 160 -14.51 -0.13 4.92
CA ARG A 160 -14.19 -1.43 4.31
C ARG A 160 -12.76 -1.84 4.61
N PHE A 161 -11.83 -0.88 4.61
CA PHE A 161 -10.42 -1.07 4.86
C PHE A 161 -10.18 -1.74 6.22
N GLN A 162 -10.79 -1.21 7.29
CA GLN A 162 -10.62 -1.74 8.64
C GLN A 162 -11.18 -3.15 8.81
N ASN A 163 -12.32 -3.45 8.16
CA ASN A 163 -12.89 -4.79 8.18
C ASN A 163 -11.98 -5.80 7.47
N VAL A 164 -11.48 -5.46 6.29
CA VAL A 164 -10.59 -6.35 5.53
C VAL A 164 -9.27 -6.54 6.26
N LYS A 165 -8.66 -5.47 6.79
CA LYS A 165 -7.44 -5.52 7.61
C LYS A 165 -7.57 -6.50 8.77
N LYS A 166 -8.70 -6.45 9.50
CA LYS A 166 -8.96 -7.35 10.64
C LYS A 166 -9.18 -8.80 10.21
N LEU A 167 -9.82 -9.04 9.06
CA LEU A 167 -10.11 -10.39 8.57
C LEU A 167 -8.88 -11.07 7.94
N LEU A 168 -7.95 -10.30 7.40
CA LEU A 168 -6.84 -10.80 6.59
C LEU A 168 -5.95 -11.82 7.33
N PRO A 169 -5.53 -11.61 8.60
CA PRO A 169 -4.77 -12.61 9.35
C PRO A 169 -5.51 -13.94 9.53
N PHE A 170 -6.84 -13.91 9.71
CA PHE A 170 -7.65 -15.12 9.83
C PHE A 170 -7.69 -15.89 8.51
N VAL A 171 -7.84 -15.19 7.37
CA VAL A 171 -7.78 -15.81 6.04
C VAL A 171 -6.43 -16.49 5.81
N ILE A 172 -5.33 -15.83 6.17
CA ILE A 172 -3.97 -16.38 6.10
C ILE A 172 -3.87 -17.64 6.96
N ALA A 173 -4.29 -17.58 8.23
CA ALA A 173 -4.24 -18.72 9.14
C ALA A 173 -5.07 -19.92 8.65
N ILE A 174 -6.31 -19.69 8.20
CA ILE A 174 -7.18 -20.75 7.67
C ILE A 174 -6.55 -21.38 6.42
N CYS A 175 -6.09 -20.57 5.46
CA CYS A 175 -5.47 -21.09 4.24
C CYS A 175 -4.21 -21.89 4.54
N ALA A 176 -3.37 -21.44 5.50
CA ALA A 176 -2.18 -22.14 5.93
C ALA A 176 -2.51 -23.49 6.59
N VAL A 177 -3.47 -23.51 7.52
CA VAL A 177 -3.89 -24.75 8.22
C VAL A 177 -4.50 -25.75 7.25
N LEU A 178 -5.42 -25.32 6.37
CA LEU A 178 -6.02 -26.21 5.36
C LEU A 178 -4.97 -26.75 4.39
N SER A 179 -4.02 -25.92 3.96
CA SER A 179 -2.90 -26.37 3.10
C SER A 179 -2.04 -27.42 3.80
N ALA A 180 -1.71 -27.21 5.08
CA ALA A 180 -0.95 -28.16 5.88
C ALA A 180 -1.70 -29.50 6.05
N LEU A 181 -3.00 -29.46 6.33
CA LEU A 181 -3.85 -30.64 6.44
C LEU A 181 -3.88 -31.45 5.14
N ILE A 182 -4.00 -30.79 3.98
CA ILE A 182 -3.96 -31.48 2.68
C ILE A 182 -2.58 -32.13 2.45
N CYS A 183 -1.49 -31.45 2.80
CA CYS A 183 -0.14 -32.03 2.73
C CYS A 183 -0.01 -33.29 3.60
N VAL A 184 -0.53 -33.26 4.83
CA VAL A 184 -0.56 -34.43 5.73
C VAL A 184 -1.39 -35.57 5.13
N ILE A 185 -2.57 -35.28 4.57
CA ILE A 185 -3.41 -36.27 3.89
C ILE A 185 -2.64 -36.93 2.74
N PHE A 186 -1.89 -36.17 1.94
CA PHE A 186 -1.08 -36.76 0.86
C PHE A 186 -0.01 -37.71 1.38
N VAL A 187 0.69 -37.34 2.46
CA VAL A 187 1.74 -38.16 3.07
C VAL A 187 1.17 -39.43 3.69
N LEU A 188 0.03 -39.36 4.39
CA LEU A 188 -0.58 -40.51 5.06
C LEU A 188 -1.34 -41.44 4.10
N SER A 189 -2.00 -40.89 3.07
CA SER A 189 -2.83 -41.66 2.12
C SER A 189 -1.99 -42.48 1.13
N THR A 190 -0.72 -42.12 0.93
CA THR A 190 0.15 -42.79 -0.04
C THR A 190 1.20 -43.66 0.61
N LYS A 191 1.20 -44.97 0.28
CA LYS A 191 2.25 -45.92 0.72
C LYS A 191 3.68 -45.51 0.32
N TRP A 192 3.83 -44.71 -0.73
CA TRP A 192 5.13 -44.35 -1.29
C TRP A 192 5.33 -42.84 -1.24
N LYS A 193 6.35 -42.39 -0.49
CA LYS A 193 6.65 -40.96 -0.27
C LYS A 193 6.80 -40.17 -1.58
N HIS A 194 7.35 -40.77 -2.64
CA HIS A 194 7.47 -40.11 -3.95
C HIS A 194 6.11 -39.74 -4.57
N ARG A 195 5.02 -40.47 -4.27
CA ARG A 195 3.69 -40.15 -4.79
C ARG A 195 3.08 -38.93 -4.10
N ALA A 196 3.25 -38.80 -2.78
CA ALA A 196 2.84 -37.62 -2.04
C ALA A 196 3.55 -36.36 -2.57
N VAL A 197 4.89 -36.41 -2.65
CA VAL A 197 5.72 -35.28 -3.09
C VAL A 197 5.34 -34.84 -4.51
N ARG A 198 5.01 -35.78 -5.41
CA ARG A 198 4.57 -35.45 -6.77
C ARG A 198 3.31 -34.58 -6.79
N HIS A 199 2.33 -34.84 -5.94
CA HIS A 199 1.09 -34.05 -5.89
C HIS A 199 1.33 -32.66 -5.28
N ILE A 200 2.16 -32.56 -4.24
CA ILE A 200 2.54 -31.27 -3.64
C ILE A 200 3.38 -30.44 -4.63
N TYR A 201 4.28 -31.07 -5.37
CA TYR A 201 5.04 -30.44 -6.46
C TYR A 201 4.12 -29.83 -7.53
N TYR A 202 3.10 -30.58 -8.00
CA TYR A 202 2.16 -30.04 -8.98
C TYR A 202 1.34 -28.87 -8.43
N ALA A 203 0.91 -28.93 -7.17
CA ALA A 203 0.19 -27.82 -6.55
C ALA A 203 1.05 -26.56 -6.45
N THR A 204 2.28 -26.68 -5.95
CA THR A 204 3.22 -25.54 -5.82
C THR A 204 3.65 -24.96 -7.16
N ALA A 205 3.85 -25.79 -8.18
CA ALA A 205 4.12 -25.34 -9.56
C ALA A 205 2.92 -24.57 -10.13
N ALA A 206 1.69 -25.05 -9.90
CA ALA A 206 0.48 -24.35 -10.33
C ALA A 206 0.33 -22.99 -9.61
N THR A 207 0.59 -22.94 -8.29
CA THR A 207 0.58 -21.70 -7.51
C THR A 207 1.59 -20.68 -8.04
N PHE A 208 2.80 -21.11 -8.41
CA PHE A 208 3.79 -20.23 -9.06
C PHE A 208 3.18 -19.57 -10.32
N LEU A 209 2.60 -20.36 -11.22
CA LEU A 209 2.03 -19.84 -12.46
C LEU A 209 0.85 -18.89 -12.20
N THR A 210 -0.09 -19.26 -11.33
CA THR A 210 -1.28 -18.44 -11.05
C THR A 210 -0.96 -17.15 -10.30
N THR A 211 0.05 -17.15 -9.43
CA THR A 211 0.55 -15.93 -8.77
C THR A 211 1.36 -15.04 -9.71
N LEU A 212 1.97 -15.61 -10.76
CA LEU A 212 2.76 -14.88 -11.75
C LEU A 212 1.91 -14.17 -12.82
N VAL A 213 0.77 -14.74 -13.21
CA VAL A 213 -0.03 -14.22 -14.33
C VAL A 213 -0.49 -12.77 -14.09
N LEU A 214 -1.08 -12.50 -12.92
CA LEU A 214 -1.63 -11.18 -12.61
C LEU A 214 -0.58 -10.05 -12.66
N PRO A 215 0.58 -10.14 -11.96
CA PRO A 215 1.58 -9.08 -12.01
C PRO A 215 2.16 -8.88 -13.42
N ILE A 216 2.37 -9.95 -14.19
CA ILE A 216 2.83 -9.82 -15.59
C ILE A 216 1.81 -9.07 -16.44
N VAL A 217 0.53 -9.42 -16.34
CA VAL A 217 -0.54 -8.75 -17.11
C VAL A 217 -0.59 -7.26 -16.77
N ILE A 218 -0.47 -6.90 -15.49
CA ILE A 218 -0.49 -5.50 -15.06
C ILE A 218 0.74 -4.75 -15.62
N LEU A 219 1.94 -5.31 -15.49
CA LEU A 219 3.18 -4.71 -16.00
C LEU A 219 3.14 -4.50 -17.53
N LEU A 220 2.68 -5.51 -18.28
CA LEU A 220 2.58 -5.42 -19.74
C LEU A 220 1.51 -4.42 -20.20
N SER A 221 0.46 -4.22 -19.40
CA SER A 221 -0.63 -3.30 -19.74
C SER A 221 -0.25 -1.82 -19.64
N LYS A 222 0.83 -1.50 -18.91
CA LYS A 222 1.26 -0.11 -18.57
C LYS A 222 0.16 0.79 -17.99
N LYS A 223 -0.95 0.21 -17.53
CA LYS A 223 -2.13 0.98 -17.08
C LYS A 223 -1.84 1.85 -15.85
N ILE A 224 -0.93 1.42 -14.98
CA ILE A 224 -0.54 2.17 -13.77
C ILE A 224 -0.03 3.57 -14.14
N GLU A 225 0.74 3.68 -15.22
CA GLU A 225 1.34 4.94 -15.67
C GLU A 225 0.31 5.90 -16.31
N THR A 226 -0.82 5.36 -16.78
CA THR A 226 -1.86 6.11 -17.51
C THR A 226 -3.00 6.64 -16.65
N PHE A 227 -2.98 6.41 -15.33
CA PHE A 227 -4.02 6.94 -14.45
C PHE A 227 -3.94 8.46 -14.36
N ASN A 228 -5.05 9.13 -14.67
CA ASN A 228 -5.17 10.57 -14.55
C ASN A 228 -5.45 10.95 -13.09
N ILE A 229 -4.39 11.23 -12.34
CA ILE A 229 -4.45 11.78 -10.98
C ILE A 229 -3.97 13.23 -11.08
N ALA A 230 -4.81 14.18 -10.67
CA ALA A 230 -4.53 15.61 -10.83
C ALA A 230 -3.32 16.09 -10.02
N SER A 231 -3.13 15.55 -8.81
CA SER A 231 -1.95 15.83 -7.96
C SER A 231 -0.78 14.94 -8.37
N ARG A 232 0.35 15.58 -8.67
CA ARG A 232 1.62 14.92 -9.01
C ARG A 232 2.17 14.15 -7.83
N ALA A 233 2.13 14.72 -6.63
CA ALA A 233 2.56 14.04 -5.41
C ALA A 233 1.75 12.75 -5.19
N THR A 234 0.42 12.84 -5.27
CA THR A 234 -0.47 11.67 -5.11
C THR A 234 -0.27 10.64 -6.22
N TYR A 235 0.00 11.07 -7.46
CA TYR A 235 0.34 10.18 -8.56
C TYR A 235 1.63 9.40 -8.27
N MET A 236 2.71 10.08 -7.87
CA MET A 236 3.99 9.43 -7.57
C MET A 236 3.85 8.39 -6.46
N LEU A 237 3.12 8.73 -5.39
CA LEU A 237 2.84 7.80 -4.30
C LEU A 237 2.02 6.59 -4.76
N PHE A 238 0.99 6.81 -5.58
CA PHE A 238 0.18 5.72 -6.14
C PHE A 238 1.03 4.78 -7.01
N VAL A 239 1.84 5.33 -7.92
CA VAL A 239 2.72 4.54 -8.79
C VAL A 239 3.75 3.77 -7.98
N SER A 240 4.37 4.41 -6.99
CA SER A 240 5.35 3.77 -6.09
C SER A 240 4.73 2.58 -5.35
N CYS A 241 3.58 2.80 -4.70
CA CYS A 241 2.84 1.75 -4.00
C CYS A 241 2.44 0.61 -4.95
N ALA A 242 1.88 0.92 -6.12
CA ALA A 242 1.44 -0.09 -7.08
C ALA A 242 2.60 -0.96 -7.59
N ASN A 243 3.74 -0.35 -7.90
CA ASN A 243 4.94 -1.06 -8.33
C ASN A 243 5.50 -1.93 -7.21
N ASN A 244 5.58 -1.43 -5.98
CA ASN A 244 6.09 -2.20 -4.85
C ASN A 244 5.16 -3.36 -4.44
N ILE A 245 3.83 -3.21 -4.60
CA ILE A 245 2.87 -4.33 -4.46
C ILE A 245 3.15 -5.42 -5.49
N ILE A 246 3.34 -5.04 -6.77
CA ILE A 246 3.68 -5.98 -7.83
C ILE A 246 4.98 -6.72 -7.51
N MET A 247 6.00 -6.00 -7.06
CA MET A 247 7.29 -6.60 -6.67
C MET A 247 7.14 -7.60 -5.51
N CYS A 248 6.29 -7.30 -4.52
CA CYS A 248 5.99 -8.22 -3.43
C CYS A 248 5.30 -9.51 -3.95
N VAL A 249 4.31 -9.39 -4.83
CA VAL A 249 3.63 -10.56 -5.42
C VAL A 249 4.59 -11.39 -6.28
N LEU A 250 5.47 -10.74 -7.05
CA LEU A 250 6.51 -11.42 -7.83
C LEU A 250 7.51 -12.14 -6.92
N ALA A 251 7.90 -11.56 -5.79
CA ALA A 251 8.75 -12.22 -4.81
C ALA A 251 8.07 -13.46 -4.21
N CYS A 252 6.77 -13.41 -3.90
CA CYS A 252 6.00 -14.58 -3.47
C CYS A 252 5.94 -15.65 -4.58
N SER A 253 5.75 -15.25 -5.83
CA SER A 253 5.77 -16.18 -6.97
C SER A 253 7.13 -16.88 -7.10
N LEU A 254 8.24 -16.11 -7.03
CA LEU A 254 9.59 -16.65 -7.04
C LEU A 254 9.86 -17.63 -5.90
N PHE A 255 9.34 -17.35 -4.69
CA PHE A 255 9.40 -18.28 -3.57
C PHE A 255 8.74 -19.63 -3.91
N PHE A 256 7.54 -19.63 -4.51
CA PHE A 256 6.87 -20.86 -4.94
C PHE A 256 7.63 -21.60 -6.04
N LEU A 257 8.32 -20.88 -6.94
CA LEU A 257 9.20 -21.50 -7.94
C LEU A 257 10.34 -22.26 -7.26
N ILE A 258 11.03 -21.65 -6.30
CA ILE A 258 12.14 -22.27 -5.56
C ILE A 258 11.65 -23.52 -4.82
N VAL A 259 10.52 -23.41 -4.11
CA VAL A 259 9.91 -24.55 -3.40
C VAL A 259 9.53 -25.67 -4.37
N SER A 260 8.95 -25.34 -5.53
CA SER A 260 8.57 -26.32 -6.54
C SER A 260 9.80 -27.06 -7.11
N VAL A 261 10.88 -26.34 -7.42
CA VAL A 261 12.15 -26.93 -7.89
C VAL A 261 12.75 -27.86 -6.83
N ALA A 262 12.77 -27.44 -5.56
CA ALA A 262 13.26 -28.27 -4.46
C ALA A 262 12.44 -29.56 -4.31
N LEU A 263 11.10 -29.46 -4.36
CA LEU A 263 10.20 -30.62 -4.30
C LEU A 263 10.39 -31.57 -5.49
N PHE A 264 10.65 -31.04 -6.69
CA PHE A 264 10.96 -31.85 -7.86
C PHE A 264 12.24 -32.68 -7.68
N LEU A 265 13.29 -32.08 -7.12
CA LEU A 265 14.54 -32.79 -6.82
C LEU A 265 14.32 -33.90 -5.78
N VAL A 266 13.57 -33.62 -4.71
CA VAL A 266 13.20 -34.61 -3.68
C VAL A 266 12.38 -35.75 -4.30
N TYR A 267 11.41 -35.43 -5.16
CA TYR A 267 10.64 -36.43 -5.90
C TYR A 267 11.55 -37.37 -6.71
N LYS A 268 12.49 -36.81 -7.48
CA LYS A 268 13.43 -37.57 -8.31
C LYS A 268 14.30 -38.50 -7.47
N GLN A 269 14.80 -38.04 -6.31
CA GLN A 269 15.59 -38.86 -5.40
C GLN A 269 14.78 -40.02 -4.80
N LEU A 270 13.56 -39.75 -4.32
CA LEU A 270 12.69 -40.77 -3.75
C LEU A 270 12.19 -41.78 -4.78
N TYR A 271 12.00 -41.35 -6.03
CA TYR A 271 11.64 -42.24 -7.13
C TYR A 271 12.80 -43.20 -7.46
N LYS A 272 14.03 -42.68 -7.60
CA LYS A 272 15.23 -43.51 -7.83
C LYS A 272 15.41 -44.56 -6.72
N LYS A 273 15.28 -44.18 -5.45
CA LYS A 273 15.37 -45.10 -4.30
C LYS A 273 14.28 -46.17 -4.24
N ALA A 274 13.15 -45.97 -4.93
CA ALA A 274 12.05 -46.92 -4.93
C ALA A 274 12.08 -47.88 -6.14
N VAL A 275 12.90 -47.57 -7.15
CA VAL A 275 13.08 -48.37 -8.38
C VAL A 275 14.41 -49.14 -8.35
N SER A 276 15.41 -48.65 -7.60
CA SER A 276 16.60 -49.41 -7.20
C SER A 276 16.30 -50.41 -6.10
#